data_AF-A0A7C8YY36-F1
#
_entry.id   AF-A0A7C8YY36-F1
#
_cell.length_a   1.000
_cell.length_b   1.000
_cell.length_c   1.000
_cell.angle_alpha   90.00
_cell.angle_beta   90.00
_cell.angle_gamma   90.00
#
_symmetry.space_group_name_H-M   'P 1'
#
loop_
_entity.id
_entity.type
_entity.pdbx_description
1 polymer ?
#
loop_
_entity_poly.entity_id
_entity_poly.type
_entity_poly.pdbx_seq_one_letter_code
_entity_poly.pdbx_strand_id
1 'polypeptide(L)'
;MHAQSKLRSLRAKLAILEGKMALAIIDAQKILDEKQRRVNDARRALQLLRTICIVWPNSGSEVLLAGSFDGWATQRKMERSSTGIFSLQLKLYPGRYEIKFIVDGSWKVDPLRPRVNNGGFENNLLIIT
;
A
#
# COMPACT_ATOMS: atom_id res chain seq x y z
N MET A 1 62.23 -15.78 -28.32
CA MET A 1 61.99 -15.11 -27.02
C MET A 1 60.81 -14.12 -27.03
N HIS A 2 60.66 -13.22 -28.02
CA HIS A 2 59.61 -12.17 -28.00
C HIS A 2 58.16 -12.69 -28.04
N ALA A 3 57.87 -13.74 -28.83
CA ALA A 3 56.49 -14.27 -28.97
C ALA A 3 55.95 -14.89 -27.66
N GLN A 4 56.80 -15.57 -26.89
CA GLN A 4 56.42 -16.17 -25.60
C GLN A 4 56.09 -15.11 -24.54
N SER A 5 56.82 -13.99 -24.48
CA SER A 5 56.51 -12.92 -23.52
C SER A 5 55.19 -12.22 -23.87
N LYS A 6 54.91 -12.00 -25.17
CA LYS A 6 53.62 -11.48 -25.66
C LYS A 6 52.46 -12.41 -25.30
N LEU A 7 52.61 -13.72 -25.51
CA LEU A 7 51.58 -14.70 -25.14
C LEU A 7 51.32 -14.71 -23.63
N ARG A 8 52.37 -14.65 -22.80
CA ARG A 8 52.23 -14.57 -21.33
C ARG A 8 51.50 -13.28 -20.91
N SER A 9 51.81 -12.14 -21.53
CA SER A 9 51.14 -10.86 -21.28
C SER A 9 49.66 -10.92 -21.67
N LEU A 10 49.31 -11.50 -22.82
CA LEU A 10 47.91 -11.66 -23.25
C LEU A 10 47.10 -12.54 -22.29
N ARG A 11 47.66 -13.67 -21.85
CA ARG A 11 47.02 -14.55 -20.86
C ARG A 11 46.77 -13.83 -19.54
N ALA A 12 47.72 -13.03 -19.07
CA ALA A 12 47.55 -12.24 -17.84
C ALA A 12 46.45 -11.18 -17.99
N LYS A 13 46.41 -10.46 -19.13
CA LYS A 13 45.36 -9.48 -19.42
C LYS A 13 43.97 -10.11 -19.51
N LEU A 14 43.87 -11.30 -20.12
CA LEU A 14 42.63 -12.06 -20.20
C LEU A 14 42.13 -12.45 -18.80
N ALA A 15 42.99 -13.01 -17.95
CA ALA A 15 42.62 -13.38 -16.58
C ALA A 15 42.15 -12.18 -15.74
N ILE A 16 42.79 -11.01 -15.90
CA ILE A 16 42.34 -9.78 -15.23
C ILE A 16 40.94 -9.37 -15.73
N LEU A 17 40.70 -9.45 -17.04
CA LEU A 17 39.41 -9.10 -17.63
C LEU A 17 38.30 -10.05 -17.15
N GLU A 18 38.57 -11.36 -17.14
CA GLU A 18 37.67 -12.39 -16.62
C GLU A 18 37.32 -12.13 -15.15
N GLY A 19 38.30 -11.80 -14.31
CA GLY A 19 38.07 -11.45 -12.91
C GLY A 19 37.20 -10.19 -12.74
N LYS A 20 37.43 -9.15 -13.55
CA LYS A 20 36.60 -7.94 -13.54
C LYS A 20 35.16 -8.22 -13.97
N MET A 21 34.98 -9.05 -14.99
CA MET A 21 33.65 -9.47 -15.44
C MET A 21 32.93 -10.27 -14.36
N ALA A 22 33.62 -11.23 -13.72
CA ALA A 22 33.05 -12.02 -12.64
C ALA A 22 32.61 -11.14 -11.46
N LEU A 23 33.43 -10.17 -11.04
CA LEU A 23 33.07 -9.20 -10.00
C LEU A 23 31.84 -8.37 -10.39
N ALA A 24 31.79 -7.85 -11.62
CA ALA A 24 30.65 -7.08 -12.10
C ALA A 24 29.35 -7.90 -12.12
N ILE A 25 29.42 -9.20 -12.47
CA ILE A 25 28.28 -10.11 -12.44
C ILE A 25 27.81 -10.34 -11.01
N ILE A 26 28.73 -10.58 -10.07
CA ILE A 26 28.41 -10.79 -8.65
C ILE A 26 27.72 -9.54 -8.07
N ASP A 27 28.25 -8.36 -8.35
CA ASP A 27 27.67 -7.10 -7.89
C ASP A 27 26.26 -6.88 -8.48
N ALA A 28 26.08 -7.16 -9.77
CA ALA A 28 24.77 -7.06 -10.42
C ALA A 28 23.75 -8.06 -9.85
N GLN A 29 24.17 -9.30 -9.57
CA GLN A 29 23.32 -10.32 -8.93
C GLN A 29 22.92 -9.92 -7.52
N LYS A 30 23.84 -9.38 -6.73
CA LYS A 30 23.53 -8.87 -5.39
C LYS A 30 22.47 -7.78 -5.43
N ILE A 31 22.57 -6.84 -6.38
CA ILE A 31 21.55 -5.80 -6.57
C ILE A 31 20.21 -6.42 -6.95
N LEU A 32 20.20 -7.39 -7.87
CA LEU A 32 18.98 -8.07 -8.30
C LEU A 32 18.29 -8.81 -7.14
N ASP A 33 19.05 -9.52 -6.31
CA ASP A 33 18.53 -10.25 -5.16
C ASP A 33 17.90 -9.32 -4.12
N GLU A 34 18.51 -8.17 -3.86
CA GLU A 34 17.96 -7.16 -2.96
C GLU A 34 16.66 -6.56 -3.51
N LYS A 35 16.62 -6.26 -4.81
CA LYS A 35 15.39 -5.78 -5.47
C LYS A 35 14.30 -6.84 -5.43
N GLN A 36 14.63 -8.10 -5.70
CA GLN A 36 13.68 -9.21 -5.68
C GLN A 36 13.11 -9.42 -4.27
N ARG A 37 13.95 -9.30 -3.23
CA ARG A 37 13.50 -9.35 -1.83
C ARG A 37 12.48 -8.25 -1.54
N ARG A 38 12.78 -7.00 -1.90
CA ARG A 38 11.86 -5.86 -1.71
C ARG A 38 10.53 -6.06 -2.44
N VAL A 39 10.55 -6.59 -3.66
CA VAL A 39 9.34 -6.92 -4.41
C VAL A 39 8.53 -8.01 -3.70
N ASN A 40 9.19 -9.06 -3.21
CA ASN A 40 8.53 -10.14 -2.48
C ASN A 40 7.87 -9.65 -1.18
N ASP A 41 8.57 -8.79 -0.43
CA ASP A 41 8.04 -8.22 0.81
C ASP A 41 6.85 -7.30 0.53
N ALA A 42 6.93 -6.44 -0.49
CA ALA A 42 5.80 -5.60 -0.92
C ALA A 42 4.59 -6.46 -1.37
N ARG A 43 4.84 -7.55 -2.10
CA ARG A 43 3.79 -8.48 -2.53
C ARG A 43 3.11 -9.16 -1.34
N ARG A 44 3.88 -9.59 -0.33
CA ARG A 44 3.35 -10.17 0.91
C ARG A 44 2.51 -9.14 1.68
N ALA A 45 2.98 -7.90 1.78
CA ALA A 45 2.20 -6.84 2.39
C ALA A 45 0.87 -6.63 1.65
N LEU A 46 0.90 -6.50 0.31
CA LEU A 46 -0.30 -6.33 -0.52
C LEU A 46 -1.32 -7.48 -0.38
N GLN A 47 -0.88 -8.70 -0.08
CA GLN A 47 -1.77 -9.84 0.16
C GLN A 47 -2.63 -9.70 1.43
N LEU A 48 -2.23 -8.84 2.38
CA LEU A 48 -3.02 -8.55 3.57
C LEU A 48 -4.15 -7.55 3.32
N LEU A 49 -4.13 -6.84 2.19
CA LEU A 49 -5.12 -5.82 1.87
C LEU A 49 -6.53 -6.43 1.79
N ARG A 50 -7.47 -5.83 2.51
CA ARG A 50 -8.88 -6.26 2.55
C ARG A 50 -9.75 -5.28 1.80
N THR A 51 -10.58 -5.79 0.90
CA THR A 51 -11.69 -5.03 0.33
C THR A 51 -12.84 -5.06 1.33
N ILE A 52 -13.31 -3.89 1.74
CA ILE A 52 -14.44 -3.73 2.64
C ILE A 52 -15.49 -2.82 2.03
N CYS A 53 -16.75 -3.12 2.29
CA CYS A 53 -17.89 -2.31 1.86
C CYS A 53 -18.46 -1.58 3.07
N ILE A 54 -18.38 -0.26 3.06
CA ILE A 54 -18.95 0.59 4.10
C ILE A 54 -20.32 1.04 3.62
N VAL A 55 -21.34 0.79 4.43
CA VAL A 55 -22.73 1.19 4.13
C VAL A 55 -23.19 2.33 5.03
N TRP A 56 -24.08 3.17 4.50
CA TRP A 56 -24.89 4.12 5.27
C TRP A 56 -26.35 3.90 4.87
N PRO A 57 -27.16 3.27 5.73
CA PRO A 57 -28.54 2.90 5.39
C PRO A 57 -29.56 4.03 5.63
N ASN A 58 -29.15 5.13 6.28
CA ASN A 58 -30.08 6.20 6.65
C ASN A 58 -30.30 7.19 5.49
N SER A 59 -31.37 7.98 5.59
CA SER A 59 -31.71 9.01 4.61
C SER A 59 -30.60 10.06 4.44
N GLY A 60 -30.40 10.48 3.20
CA GLY A 60 -29.54 11.59 2.80
C GLY A 60 -29.68 11.81 1.29
N SER A 61 -29.35 13.01 0.82
CA SER A 61 -29.25 13.30 -0.61
C SER A 61 -27.83 13.04 -1.12
N GLU A 62 -26.84 13.42 -0.32
CA GLU A 62 -25.44 13.11 -0.53
C GLU A 62 -24.80 12.57 0.75
N VAL A 63 -24.00 11.52 0.62
CA VAL A 63 -23.20 10.97 1.71
C VAL A 63 -21.75 10.86 1.29
N LEU A 64 -20.86 11.44 2.09
CA LEU A 64 -19.42 11.31 1.98
C LEU A 64 -18.88 10.56 3.20
N LEU A 65 -17.71 9.93 3.04
CA LEU A 65 -16.97 9.27 4.10
C LEU A 65 -15.58 9.88 4.23
N ALA A 66 -15.18 10.24 5.45
CA ALA A 66 -13.81 10.57 5.80
C ALA A 66 -13.32 9.67 6.93
N GLY A 67 -12.01 9.49 7.06
CA GLY A 67 -11.46 8.68 8.14
C GLY A 67 -9.96 8.75 8.29
N SER A 68 -9.45 8.09 9.33
CA SER A 68 -8.03 8.08 9.68
C SER A 68 -7.16 7.30 8.70
N PHE A 69 -7.75 6.51 7.79
CA PHE A 69 -7.01 5.71 6.79
C PHE A 69 -6.15 6.55 5.85
N ASP A 70 -6.46 7.84 5.68
CA ASP A 70 -5.64 8.82 4.96
C ASP A 70 -5.39 10.09 5.78
N GLY A 71 -5.48 9.98 7.11
CA GLY A 71 -5.29 11.11 8.01
C GLY A 71 -6.38 12.18 7.90
N TRP A 72 -7.61 11.81 7.56
CA TRP A 72 -8.75 12.71 7.37
C TRP A 72 -8.58 13.71 6.21
N ALA A 73 -7.68 13.41 5.27
CA ALA A 73 -7.33 14.34 4.19
C ALA A 73 -8.39 14.41 3.09
N THR A 74 -9.13 13.31 2.85
CA THR A 74 -10.12 13.24 1.76
C THR A 74 -11.52 12.91 2.23
N GLN A 75 -12.53 13.47 1.53
CA GLN A 75 -13.93 13.13 1.69
C GLN A 75 -14.37 12.35 0.45
N ARG A 76 -14.73 11.08 0.63
CA ARG A 76 -15.05 10.16 -0.46
C ARG A 76 -16.56 10.03 -0.63
N LYS A 77 -17.06 10.37 -1.80
CA LYS A 77 -18.49 10.24 -2.13
C LYS A 77 -18.91 8.78 -2.14
N MET A 78 -20.03 8.48 -1.47
CA MET A 78 -20.64 7.15 -1.46
C MET A 78 -21.64 7.02 -2.61
N GLU A 79 -21.74 5.83 -3.18
CA GLU A 79 -22.69 5.51 -4.25
C GLU A 79 -24.06 5.20 -3.65
N ARG A 80 -25.12 5.84 -4.17
CA ARG A 80 -26.50 5.60 -3.73
C ARG A 80 -27.14 4.53 -4.60
N SER A 81 -27.60 3.45 -3.98
CA SER A 81 -28.40 2.41 -4.63
C SER A 81 -29.83 2.86 -4.91
N SER A 82 -30.56 2.12 -5.75
CA SER A 82 -31.99 2.34 -6.02
C SER A 82 -32.86 2.23 -4.76
N THR A 83 -32.43 1.45 -3.77
CA THR A 83 -33.10 1.30 -2.47
C THR A 83 -32.80 2.44 -1.49
N GLY A 84 -31.98 3.41 -1.89
CA GLY A 84 -31.60 4.56 -1.06
C GLY A 84 -30.43 4.30 -0.11
N ILE A 85 -29.89 3.09 -0.06
CA ILE A 85 -28.69 2.76 0.73
C ILE A 85 -27.46 3.32 0.02
N PHE A 86 -26.59 3.98 0.79
CA PHE A 86 -25.30 4.47 0.31
C PHE A 86 -24.20 3.45 0.62
N SER A 87 -23.26 3.26 -0.30
CA SER A 87 -22.12 2.36 -0.10
C SER A 87 -20.81 2.89 -0.67
N LEU A 88 -19.69 2.48 -0.10
CA LEU A 88 -18.35 2.77 -0.59
C LEU A 88 -17.44 1.57 -0.36
N GLN A 89 -16.76 1.13 -1.42
CA GLN A 89 -15.73 0.11 -1.31
C GLN A 89 -14.37 0.76 -1.03
N LEU A 90 -13.69 0.28 0.01
CA LEU A 90 -12.31 0.66 0.32
C LEU A 90 -11.42 -0.57 0.36
N LYS A 91 -10.13 -0.36 0.08
CA LYS A 91 -9.09 -1.35 0.30
C LYS A 91 -8.20 -0.89 1.44
N LEU A 92 -8.28 -1.57 2.57
CA LEU A 92 -7.56 -1.21 3.80
C LEU A 92 -6.77 -2.40 4.31
N TYR A 93 -5.63 -2.14 4.95
CA TYR A 93 -4.89 -3.17 5.66
C TYR A 93 -5.58 -3.52 6.97
N PRO A 94 -5.29 -4.69 7.58
CA PRO A 94 -5.77 -5.02 8.91
C PRO A 94 -5.36 -3.94 9.91
N GLY A 95 -6.28 -3.52 10.76
CA GLY A 95 -6.07 -2.38 11.63
C GLY A 95 -7.35 -1.77 12.19
N ARG A 96 -7.16 -0.70 12.96
CA ARG A 96 -8.24 0.08 13.58
C ARG A 96 -8.26 1.46 12.93
N TYR A 97 -9.41 1.82 12.39
CA TYR A 97 -9.62 3.09 11.70
C TYR A 97 -10.78 3.84 12.34
N GLU A 98 -10.63 5.15 12.49
CA GLU A 98 -11.74 6.04 12.82
C GLU A 98 -12.36 6.53 11.52
N ILE A 99 -13.68 6.52 11.43
CA ILE A 99 -14.42 7.01 10.27
C ILE A 99 -15.58 7.90 10.73
N LYS A 100 -16.00 8.82 9.86
CA LYS A 100 -17.18 9.63 10.07
C LYS A 100 -17.86 9.94 8.74
N PHE A 101 -19.18 9.99 8.76
CA PHE A 101 -19.98 10.30 7.59
C PHE A 101 -20.24 11.80 7.52
N ILE A 102 -20.31 12.34 6.32
CA ILE A 102 -20.86 13.67 6.06
C ILE A 102 -22.13 13.48 5.26
N VAL A 103 -23.29 13.72 5.88
CA VAL A 103 -24.60 13.54 5.27
C VAL A 103 -25.21 14.92 5.06
N ASP A 104 -25.42 15.29 3.81
CA ASP A 104 -25.94 16.61 3.41
C ASP A 104 -25.17 17.76 4.08
N GLY A 105 -23.83 17.67 4.05
CA GLY A 105 -22.93 18.67 4.64
C GLY A 105 -22.73 18.59 6.16
N SER A 106 -23.44 17.69 6.86
CA SER A 106 -23.35 17.54 8.31
C SER A 106 -22.59 16.29 8.73
N TRP A 107 -21.64 16.44 9.65
CA TRP A 107 -20.91 15.32 10.23
C TRP A 107 -21.83 14.44 11.09
N LYS A 108 -21.90 13.14 10.79
CA LYS A 108 -22.72 12.15 11.49
C LYS A 108 -21.94 10.89 11.79
N VAL A 109 -22.29 10.27 12.92
CA VAL A 109 -21.90 8.90 13.25
C VAL A 109 -23.07 7.96 12.97
N ASP A 110 -22.78 6.75 12.54
CA ASP A 110 -23.75 5.67 12.48
C ASP A 110 -23.99 5.16 13.90
N PRO A 111 -25.22 5.26 14.43
CA PRO A 111 -25.49 4.87 15.81
C PRO A 111 -25.39 3.35 16.04
N LEU A 112 -25.45 2.54 14.97
CA LEU A 112 -25.38 1.09 15.02
C LEU A 112 -23.94 0.55 14.96
N ARG A 113 -22.94 1.44 14.81
CA ARG A 113 -21.52 1.06 14.78
C ARG A 113 -20.84 1.38 16.10
N PRO A 114 -19.79 0.62 16.46
CA PRO A 114 -18.91 0.98 17.57
C PRO A 114 -18.41 2.41 17.43
N ARG A 115 -18.29 3.11 18.56
CA ARG A 115 -17.87 4.51 18.62
C ARG A 115 -16.62 4.67 19.46
N VAL A 116 -15.85 5.70 19.16
CA VAL A 116 -14.71 6.14 19.93
C VAL A 116 -14.78 7.65 20.09
N ASN A 117 -14.34 8.15 21.25
CA ASN A 117 -14.16 9.57 21.48
C ASN A 117 -12.67 9.88 21.51
N ASN A 118 -12.23 10.76 20.61
CA ASN A 118 -10.84 11.18 20.52
C ASN A 118 -10.79 12.71 20.51
N GLY A 119 -10.22 13.30 21.56
CA GLY A 119 -10.10 14.76 21.66
C GLY A 119 -11.43 15.52 21.63
N GLY A 120 -12.52 14.91 22.11
CA GLY A 120 -13.87 15.50 22.07
C GLY A 120 -14.65 15.22 20.79
N PHE A 121 -14.04 14.56 19.80
CA PHE A 121 -14.71 14.15 18.57
C PHE A 121 -15.21 12.71 18.68
N GLU A 122 -16.53 12.52 18.57
CA GLU A 122 -17.14 11.20 18.44
C GLU A 122 -17.04 10.73 16.98
N ASN A 123 -16.46 9.54 16.77
CA ASN A 123 -16.26 8.89 15.48
C ASN A 123 -16.72 7.43 15.55
N ASN A 124 -17.01 6.81 14.40
CA ASN A 124 -17.21 5.37 14.35
C ASN A 124 -15.86 4.65 14.26
N LEU A 125 -15.74 3.52 14.95
CA LEU A 125 -14.58 2.64 14.88
C LEU A 125 -14.82 1.54 13.83
N LEU A 126 -13.93 1.47 12.84
CA LEU A 126 -13.87 0.44 11.82
C LEU A 126 -12.68 -0.48 12.11
N ILE A 127 -12.94 -1.78 12.27
CA ILE A 127 -11.90 -2.79 12.50
C ILE A 127 -11.80 -3.67 11.25
N ILE A 128 -10.59 -3.79 10.72
CA ILE A 128 -10.26 -4.65 9.59
C ILE A 128 -9.42 -5.82 10.10
N THR A 129 -9.84 -7.04 9.79
CA THR A 129 -9.20 -8.31 10.23
C THR A 129 -8.61 -9.09 9.06
#